data_AF-A0A2A5D3N6-F1
#
_entry.id   AF-A0A2A5D3N6-F1
#
_cell.length_a   1.000
_cell.length_b   1.000
_cell.length_c   1.000
_cell.angle_alpha   90.00
_cell.angle_beta   90.00
_cell.angle_gamma   90.00
#
_symmetry.space_group_name_H-M   'P 1'
#
loop_
_entity.id
_entity.type
_entity.pdbx_description
1 polymer ?
#
loop_
_entity_poly.entity_id
_entity_poly.type
_entity_poly.pdbx_seq_one_letter_code
_entity_poly.pdbx_strand_id
1 'polypeptide(L)'
;MMKQYLLVIMINLFFASSLFADTNSLTNDQWQNLTPEVQQLLKPFKSDWDSLSEEKRGNLVKGATRWIGMSADQQRVAASRNKKWRSLNPEKRKQLKDRFKKFKQLPLDRQKQMRQSYDYFKSLSPEQRKKIRHKFKGMSLEKRKQLLRRMKQHRKMRSDRKRRG
;
A
#
# COMPACT_ATOMS: atom_id res chain seq x y z
N MET A 1 2.23 5.30 24.60
CA MET A 1 2.66 6.23 23.54
C MET A 1 3.17 5.49 22.30
N MET A 2 2.39 4.60 21.67
CA MET A 2 2.70 3.93 20.38
C MET A 2 1.83 4.45 19.21
N LYS A 3 1.17 5.59 19.43
CA LYS A 3 0.00 6.02 18.66
C LYS A 3 0.34 6.86 17.40
N GLN A 4 1.61 7.09 17.05
CA GLN A 4 1.98 7.85 15.85
C GLN A 4 2.91 7.06 14.90
N TYR A 5 3.55 6.01 15.39
CA TYR A 5 4.64 5.30 14.70
C TYR A 5 4.19 4.37 13.56
N LEU A 6 3.02 3.75 13.70
CA LEU A 6 2.45 2.92 12.62
C LEU A 6 2.03 3.76 11.41
N LEU A 7 1.86 5.07 11.57
CA LEU A 7 1.43 5.94 10.48
C LEU A 7 2.54 6.10 9.43
N VAL A 8 3.78 6.31 9.87
CA VAL A 8 5.00 6.41 9.05
C VAL A 8 5.25 5.12 8.24
N ILE A 9 5.15 3.95 8.89
CA ILE A 9 5.35 2.64 8.24
C ILE A 9 4.20 2.32 7.27
N MET A 10 2.95 2.69 7.61
CA MET A 10 1.78 2.42 6.77
C MET A 10 1.65 3.35 5.57
N ILE A 11 2.16 4.58 5.67
CA ILE A 11 2.27 5.53 4.55
C ILE A 11 3.15 4.95 3.43
N ASN A 12 4.14 4.12 3.77
CA ASN A 12 4.94 3.36 2.80
C ASN A 12 4.19 2.23 2.10
N LEU A 13 3.17 1.66 2.73
CA LEU A 13 2.40 0.56 2.17
C LEU A 13 1.27 1.01 1.23
N PHE A 14 0.82 2.28 1.30
CA PHE A 14 -0.33 2.77 0.53
C PHE A 14 -0.03 3.75 -0.62
N PHE A 15 1.16 4.36 -0.66
CA PHE A 15 1.59 5.21 -1.77
C PHE A 15 2.63 4.47 -2.62
N ALA A 16 2.19 3.55 -3.47
CA ALA A 16 3.02 2.89 -4.49
C ALA A 16 2.76 3.46 -5.90
N SER A 17 2.63 4.78 -5.98
CA SER A 17 2.60 5.53 -7.25
C SER A 17 2.81 7.01 -6.99
N SER A 18 4.05 7.35 -6.67
CA SER A 18 4.62 8.64 -7.05
C SER A 18 6.01 8.32 -7.60
N LEU A 19 6.20 8.59 -8.89
CA LEU A 19 7.51 8.70 -9.49
C LEU A 19 8.12 9.98 -8.90
N PHE A 20 8.90 9.84 -7.84
CA PHE A 20 9.83 10.88 -7.45
C PHE A 20 11.24 10.29 -7.51
N ALA A 21 12.12 11.13 -8.03
CA ALA A 21 13.51 10.95 -8.41
C ALA A 21 14.33 10.03 -7.48
N ASP A 22 15.43 9.52 -8.06
CA ASP A 22 16.47 8.74 -7.40
C ASP A 22 16.75 9.22 -5.98
N THR A 23 16.27 8.46 -4.99
CA THR A 23 16.55 8.67 -3.56
C THR A 23 17.69 7.78 -3.09
N ASN A 24 18.69 7.56 -3.96
CA ASN A 24 19.92 6.86 -3.60
C ASN A 24 20.81 7.65 -2.61
N SER A 25 20.44 8.89 -2.24
CA SER A 25 21.21 9.73 -1.30
C SER A 25 20.53 10.03 0.05
N LEU A 26 19.44 9.33 0.42
CA LEU A 26 18.80 9.51 1.74
C LEU A 26 19.05 8.35 2.72
N THR A 27 19.85 7.35 2.35
CA THR A 27 20.27 6.23 3.21
C THR A 27 21.62 6.52 3.85
N ASN A 28 21.78 7.72 4.40
CA ASN A 28 22.83 7.91 5.37
C ASN A 28 22.24 7.42 6.70
N ASP A 29 22.39 6.13 6.98
CA ASP A 29 21.65 5.36 8.01
C ASP A 29 21.88 5.82 9.46
N GLN A 30 22.77 6.79 9.65
CA GLN A 30 23.07 7.38 10.94
C GLN A 30 22.05 8.47 11.28
N TRP A 31 21.58 8.45 12.54
CA TRP A 31 20.61 9.41 13.07
C TRP A 31 20.98 10.88 12.79
N GLN A 32 22.27 11.20 12.87
CA GLN A 32 22.82 12.56 12.71
C GLN A 32 22.68 13.11 11.28
N ASN A 33 22.62 12.23 10.28
CA ASN A 33 22.59 12.62 8.87
C ASN A 33 21.15 12.81 8.34
N LEU A 34 20.14 12.62 9.20
CA LEU A 34 18.74 12.89 8.90
C LEU A 34 18.44 14.40 8.96
N THR A 35 17.52 14.89 8.12
CA THR A 35 17.11 16.31 8.18
C THR A 35 16.45 16.63 9.52
N PRO A 36 16.54 17.88 10.03
CA PRO A 36 15.98 18.27 11.32
C PRO A 36 14.48 17.93 11.47
N GLU A 37 13.71 18.08 10.40
CA GLU A 37 12.26 17.79 10.38
C GLU A 37 11.99 16.29 10.52
N VAL A 38 12.81 15.45 9.88
CA VAL A 38 12.75 13.99 10.00
C VAL A 38 13.18 13.56 11.40
N GLN A 39 14.26 14.13 11.94
CA GLN A 39 14.72 13.86 13.31
C GLN A 39 13.66 14.23 14.34
N GLN A 40 12.97 15.37 14.17
CA GLN A 40 11.90 15.80 15.07
C GLN A 40 10.72 14.82 15.05
N LEU A 41 10.32 14.36 13.86
CA LEU A 41 9.21 13.40 13.72
C LEU A 41 9.59 12.00 14.22
N LEU A 42 10.85 11.60 14.06
CA LEU A 42 11.37 10.30 14.50
C LEU A 42 11.98 10.33 15.90
N LYS A 43 11.94 11.46 16.62
CA LYS A 43 12.55 11.64 17.96
C LYS A 43 12.31 10.46 18.92
N PRO A 44 11.12 9.83 18.95
CA PRO A 44 10.87 8.70 19.85
C PRO A 44 11.62 7.41 19.48
N PHE A 45 12.22 7.32 18.30
CA PHE A 45 13.09 6.22 17.88
C PHE A 45 14.58 6.50 18.13
N LYS A 46 14.95 7.71 18.58
CA LYS A 46 16.35 8.11 18.74
C LYS A 46 17.14 7.15 19.65
N SER A 47 16.55 6.73 20.77
CA SER A 47 17.20 5.82 21.73
C SER A 47 17.50 4.44 21.14
N ASP A 48 16.62 3.95 20.27
CA ASP A 48 16.67 2.59 19.75
C ASP A 48 17.20 2.55 18.32
N TRP A 49 17.56 3.70 17.74
CA TRP A 49 17.83 3.85 16.30
C TRP A 49 18.92 2.91 15.80
N ASP A 50 19.99 2.76 16.58
CA ASP A 50 21.13 1.92 16.23
C ASP A 50 20.81 0.42 16.32
N SER A 51 19.81 0.05 17.14
CA SER A 51 19.30 -1.33 17.26
C SER A 51 18.35 -1.72 16.12
N LEU A 52 17.83 -0.74 15.35
CA LEU A 52 16.95 -1.02 14.22
C LEU A 52 17.76 -1.53 13.03
N SER A 53 17.23 -2.54 12.33
CA SER A 53 17.79 -2.95 11.05
C SER A 53 17.77 -1.80 10.04
N GLU A 54 18.72 -1.81 9.11
CA GLU A 54 18.82 -0.84 8.02
C GLU A 54 17.50 -0.69 7.26
N GLU A 55 16.84 -1.80 6.93
CA GLU A 55 15.52 -1.80 6.28
C GLU A 55 14.48 -1.02 7.12
N LYS A 56 14.49 -1.19 8.43
CA LYS A 56 13.53 -0.55 9.34
C LYS A 56 13.83 0.94 9.47
N ARG A 57 15.10 1.34 9.59
CA ARG A 57 15.54 2.75 9.54
C ARG A 57 15.11 3.41 8.24
N GLY A 58 15.44 2.81 7.09
CA GLY A 58 15.06 3.33 5.78
C GLY A 58 13.55 3.48 5.59
N ASN A 59 12.76 2.52 6.08
CA ASN A 59 11.29 2.62 6.05
C ASN A 59 10.74 3.75 6.93
N LEU A 60 11.36 4.03 8.08
CA LEU A 60 11.01 5.14 8.97
C LEU A 60 11.33 6.49 8.32
N VAL A 61 12.54 6.66 7.80
CA VAL A 61 12.97 7.89 7.10
C VAL A 61 12.06 8.18 5.90
N LYS A 62 11.83 7.17 5.04
CA LYS A 62 10.95 7.32 3.86
C LYS A 62 9.52 7.71 4.25
N GLY A 63 8.99 7.12 5.32
CA GLY A 63 7.65 7.44 5.80
C GLY A 63 7.57 8.85 6.39
N ALA A 64 8.61 9.28 7.12
CA ALA A 64 8.70 10.58 7.75
C ALA A 64 8.77 11.69 6.70
N THR A 65 9.68 11.54 5.74
CA THR A 65 9.83 12.43 4.58
C THR A 65 8.52 12.57 3.83
N ARG A 66 7.81 11.46 3.58
CA ARG A 66 6.51 11.50 2.89
C ARG A 66 5.44 12.22 3.72
N TRP A 67 5.41 12.06 5.04
CA TRP A 67 4.46 12.75 5.90
C TRP A 67 4.69 14.26 5.92
N ILE A 68 5.95 14.68 6.00
CA ILE A 68 6.34 16.11 5.99
C ILE A 68 5.95 16.77 4.66
N GLY A 69 6.13 16.06 3.54
CA GLY A 69 5.73 16.56 2.22
C GLY A 69 4.22 16.50 1.91
N MET A 70 3.37 16.01 2.82
CA MET A 70 1.92 15.95 2.60
C MET A 70 1.24 17.25 3.00
N SER A 71 0.22 17.65 2.24
CA SER A 71 -0.68 18.74 2.67
C SER A 71 -1.49 18.35 3.92
N ALA A 72 -2.04 19.33 4.64
CA ALA A 72 -2.84 19.09 5.84
C ALA A 72 -4.01 18.11 5.59
N ASP A 73 -4.67 18.21 4.43
CA ASP A 73 -5.74 17.28 4.04
C ASP A 73 -5.23 15.86 3.77
N GLN A 74 -4.08 15.73 3.11
CA GLN A 74 -3.46 14.43 2.88
C GLN A 74 -3.04 13.78 4.21
N GLN A 75 -2.48 14.56 5.13
CA GLN A 75 -2.14 14.13 6.48
C GLN A 75 -3.38 13.65 7.24
N ARG A 76 -4.48 14.41 7.19
CA ARG A 76 -5.77 14.05 7.82
C ARG A 76 -6.33 12.74 7.27
N VAL A 77 -6.30 12.54 5.95
CA VAL A 77 -6.74 11.29 5.31
C VAL A 77 -5.84 10.13 5.71
N ALA A 78 -4.53 10.31 5.73
CA ALA A 78 -3.57 9.29 6.16
C ALA A 78 -3.74 8.93 7.65
N ALA A 79 -3.98 9.91 8.52
CA ALA A 79 -4.28 9.71 9.94
C ALA A 79 -5.56 8.88 10.13
N SER A 80 -6.63 9.19 9.40
CA SER A 80 -7.89 8.42 9.41
C SER A 80 -7.68 6.97 8.97
N ARG A 81 -6.93 6.74 7.88
CA ARG A 81 -6.58 5.40 7.40
C ARG A 81 -5.78 4.61 8.44
N ASN A 82 -4.81 5.24 9.10
CA ASN A 82 -4.02 4.63 10.16
C ASN A 82 -4.89 4.29 11.40
N LYS A 83 -5.82 5.16 11.80
CA LYS A 83 -6.79 4.86 12.86
C LYS A 83 -7.59 3.60 12.53
N LYS A 84 -8.12 3.51 11.31
CA LYS A 84 -8.85 2.32 10.83
C LYS A 84 -7.97 1.07 10.76
N TRP A 85 -6.71 1.20 10.37
CA TRP A 85 -5.79 0.07 10.34
C TRP A 85 -5.54 -0.49 11.74
N ARG A 86 -5.40 0.37 12.75
CA ARG A 86 -5.14 -0.04 14.13
C ARG A 86 -6.35 -0.63 14.83
N SER A 87 -7.56 -0.24 14.43
CA SER A 87 -8.78 -0.88 14.91
C SER A 87 -8.97 -2.29 14.33
N LEU A 88 -8.14 -2.73 13.37
CA LEU A 88 -8.16 -4.11 12.90
C LEU A 88 -7.48 -5.03 13.91
N ASN A 89 -8.11 -6.17 14.17
CA ASN A 89 -7.50 -7.22 14.98
C ASN A 89 -6.18 -7.74 14.34
N PRO A 90 -5.28 -8.34 15.13
CA PRO A 90 -3.97 -8.80 14.65
C PRO A 90 -4.06 -9.73 13.43
N GLU A 91 -5.02 -10.64 13.43
CA GLU A 91 -5.21 -11.61 12.34
C GLU A 91 -5.59 -10.92 11.02
N LYS A 92 -6.56 -9.99 11.04
CA LYS A 92 -6.91 -9.19 9.85
C LYS A 92 -5.74 -8.35 9.37
N ARG A 93 -4.92 -7.80 10.27
CA ARG A 93 -3.70 -7.07 9.90
C ARG A 93 -2.70 -7.98 9.20
N LYS A 94 -2.47 -9.19 9.72
CA LYS A 94 -1.60 -10.20 9.09
C LYS A 94 -2.10 -10.56 7.69
N GLN A 95 -3.38 -10.91 7.56
CA GLN A 95 -3.98 -11.23 6.26
C GLN A 95 -3.85 -10.11 5.24
N LEU A 96 -4.02 -8.86 5.65
CA LEU A 96 -3.85 -7.71 4.75
C LEU A 96 -2.38 -7.48 4.37
N LYS A 97 -1.43 -7.65 5.30
CA LYS A 97 0.00 -7.61 5.00
C LYS A 97 0.39 -8.67 3.99
N ASP A 98 -0.08 -9.91 4.15
CA ASP A 98 0.22 -11.01 3.23
C ASP A 98 -0.36 -10.76 1.83
N ARG A 99 -1.60 -10.25 1.76
CA ARG A 99 -2.22 -9.85 0.49
C ARG A 99 -1.43 -8.73 -0.19
N PHE A 100 -0.95 -7.76 0.58
CA PHE A 100 -0.13 -6.67 0.06
C PHE A 100 1.23 -7.17 -0.44
N LYS A 101 1.90 -8.07 0.30
CA LYS A 101 3.15 -8.70 -0.14
C LYS A 101 2.97 -9.42 -1.48
N LYS A 102 1.92 -10.23 -1.62
CA LYS A 102 1.56 -10.90 -2.87
C LYS A 102 1.29 -9.91 -4.01
N PHE A 103 0.62 -8.79 -3.71
CA PHE A 103 0.37 -7.74 -4.70
C PHE A 103 1.67 -7.08 -5.18
N LYS A 104 2.60 -6.76 -4.27
CA LYS A 104 3.89 -6.14 -4.60
C LYS A 104 4.80 -7.04 -5.44
N GLN A 105 4.65 -8.35 -5.32
CA GLN A 105 5.34 -9.34 -6.15
C GLN A 105 4.77 -9.45 -7.57
N LEU A 106 3.62 -8.85 -7.86
CA LEU A 106 3.07 -8.84 -9.22
C LEU A 106 3.89 -7.90 -10.12
N PRO A 107 4.03 -8.22 -11.43
CA PRO A 107 4.61 -7.29 -12.41
C PRO A 107 3.91 -5.93 -12.39
N LEU A 108 4.63 -4.83 -12.67
CA LEU A 108 4.11 -3.46 -12.59
C LEU A 108 2.82 -3.25 -13.41
N ASP A 109 2.77 -3.80 -14.62
CA ASP A 109 1.58 -3.77 -15.48
C ASP A 109 0.36 -4.41 -14.80
N ARG A 110 0.58 -5.51 -14.06
CA ARG A 110 -0.48 -6.20 -13.31
C ARG A 110 -0.93 -5.37 -12.12
N GLN A 111 0.00 -4.75 -11.42
CA GLN A 111 -0.33 -3.83 -10.33
C GLN A 111 -1.17 -2.65 -10.84
N LYS A 112 -0.79 -2.05 -11.98
CA LYS A 112 -1.53 -0.94 -12.62
C LYS A 112 -2.93 -1.35 -13.01
N GLN A 113 -3.09 -2.50 -13.69
CA GLN A 113 -4.40 -3.02 -14.10
C GLN A 113 -5.32 -3.25 -12.88
N MET A 114 -4.78 -3.79 -11.79
CA MET A 114 -5.56 -4.02 -10.56
C MET A 114 -5.98 -2.70 -9.89
N ARG A 115 -5.08 -1.71 -9.84
CA ARG A 115 -5.41 -0.36 -9.33
C ARG A 115 -6.54 0.28 -10.13
N GLN A 116 -6.42 0.30 -11.47
CA GLN A 116 -7.45 0.84 -12.35
C GLN A 116 -8.80 0.14 -12.18
N SER A 117 -8.81 -1.19 -12.07
CA SER A 117 -10.04 -1.96 -11.86
C SER A 117 -10.69 -1.62 -10.51
N TYR A 118 -9.88 -1.39 -9.48
CA TYR A 118 -10.33 -0.99 -8.16
C TYR A 118 -10.87 0.44 -8.14
N ASP A 119 -10.18 1.38 -8.81
CA ASP A 119 -10.60 2.77 -8.90
C ASP A 119 -11.92 2.91 -9.67
N TYR A 120 -12.06 2.20 -10.79
CA TYR A 120 -13.34 2.06 -11.50
C TYR A 120 -14.43 1.51 -10.58
N PHE A 121 -14.17 0.43 -9.85
CA PHE A 121 -15.17 -0.11 -8.93
C PHE A 121 -15.57 0.89 -7.84
N LYS A 122 -14.65 1.74 -7.36
CA LYS A 122 -14.94 2.78 -6.37
C LYS A 122 -15.74 3.94 -6.94
N SER A 123 -15.57 4.26 -8.22
CA SER A 123 -16.34 5.33 -8.88
C SER A 123 -17.79 4.92 -9.19
N LEU A 124 -18.11 3.63 -9.14
CA LEU A 124 -19.48 3.14 -9.31
C LEU A 124 -20.40 3.58 -8.17
N SER A 125 -21.68 3.82 -8.51
CA SER A 125 -22.73 4.13 -7.55
C SER A 125 -22.87 3.02 -6.49
N PRO A 126 -23.37 3.32 -5.27
CA PRO A 126 -23.64 2.30 -4.25
C PRO A 126 -24.49 1.13 -4.78
N GLU A 127 -25.49 1.42 -5.62
CA GLU A 127 -26.42 0.46 -6.23
C GLU A 127 -25.70 -0.42 -7.23
N GLN A 128 -24.88 0.16 -8.11
CA GLN A 128 -24.06 -0.58 -9.07
C GLN A 128 -23.07 -1.52 -8.34
N ARG A 129 -22.41 -1.04 -7.29
CA ARG A 129 -21.54 -1.86 -6.45
C ARG A 129 -22.31 -2.96 -5.73
N LYS A 130 -23.53 -2.69 -5.25
CA LYS A 130 -24.40 -3.70 -4.64
C LYS A 130 -24.80 -4.76 -5.66
N LYS A 131 -25.19 -4.38 -6.88
CA LYS A 131 -25.54 -5.29 -7.97
C LYS A 131 -24.38 -6.21 -8.35
N ILE A 132 -23.16 -5.66 -8.49
CA ILE A 132 -21.95 -6.46 -8.78
C ILE A 132 -21.67 -7.46 -7.65
N ARG A 133 -21.72 -7.00 -6.39
CA ARG A 133 -21.50 -7.87 -5.21
C ARG A 133 -22.57 -8.95 -5.12
N HIS A 134 -23.84 -8.61 -5.36
CA HIS A 134 -24.96 -9.54 -5.33
C HIS A 134 -24.82 -10.59 -6.43
N LYS A 135 -24.53 -10.17 -7.68
CA LYS A 135 -24.29 -11.09 -8.80
C LYS A 135 -23.16 -12.07 -8.47
N PHE A 136 -22.05 -11.60 -7.91
CA PHE A 136 -20.94 -12.47 -7.52
C PHE A 136 -21.33 -13.43 -6.37
N LYS A 137 -22.02 -12.94 -5.34
CA LYS A 137 -22.49 -13.75 -4.21
C LYS A 137 -23.59 -14.76 -4.60
N GLY A 138 -24.42 -14.46 -5.59
CA GLY A 138 -25.46 -15.36 -6.10
C GLY A 138 -24.95 -16.44 -7.06
N MET A 139 -23.71 -16.35 -7.56
CA MET A 139 -23.12 -17.42 -8.37
C MET A 139 -22.77 -18.64 -7.50
N SER A 140 -23.06 -19.84 -8.01
CA SER A 140 -22.57 -21.11 -7.43
C SER A 140 -21.04 -21.15 -7.43
N LEU A 141 -20.46 -21.97 -6.54
CA LEU A 141 -19.00 -22.12 -6.44
C LEU A 141 -18.36 -22.49 -7.78
N GLU A 142 -18.98 -23.39 -8.54
CA GLU A 142 -18.48 -23.79 -9.86
C GLU A 142 -18.55 -22.67 -10.89
N LYS A 143 -19.65 -21.90 -10.94
CA LYS A 143 -19.75 -20.72 -11.81
C LYS A 143 -18.69 -19.67 -11.44
N ARG A 144 -18.40 -19.47 -10.16
CA ARG A 144 -17.32 -18.58 -9.71
C ARG A 144 -15.95 -19.09 -10.13
N LYS A 145 -15.64 -20.37 -9.92
CA LYS A 145 -14.36 -20.98 -10.34
C LYS A 145 -14.18 -20.83 -11.85
N GLN A 146 -15.22 -21.11 -12.64
CA GLN A 146 -15.18 -20.97 -14.10
C GLN A 146 -14.96 -19.51 -14.52
N LEU A 147 -15.65 -18.55 -13.90
CA LEU A 147 -15.46 -17.13 -14.15
C LEU A 147 -14.01 -16.71 -13.86
N LEU A 148 -13.47 -17.10 -12.71
CA LEU A 148 -12.08 -16.79 -12.34
C LEU A 148 -11.06 -17.42 -13.29
N ARG A 149 -11.29 -18.66 -13.75
CA ARG A 149 -10.47 -19.33 -14.77
C ARG A 149 -10.49 -18.56 -16.08
N ARG A 150 -11.67 -18.19 -16.57
CA ARG A 150 -11.83 -17.39 -17.81
C ARG A 150 -11.14 -16.04 -17.68
N MET A 151 -11.32 -15.33 -16.57
CA MET A 151 -10.62 -14.07 -16.31
C MET A 151 -9.09 -14.26 -16.30
N LYS A 152 -8.57 -15.33 -15.69
CA LYS A 152 -7.14 -15.65 -15.67
C LYS A 152 -6.59 -15.93 -17.07
N GLN A 153 -7.31 -16.71 -17.88
CA GLN A 153 -6.94 -17.04 -19.27
C GLN A 153 -6.95 -15.80 -20.17
N HIS A 154 -8.05 -15.04 -20.15
CA HIS A 154 -8.17 -13.81 -20.92
C HIS A 154 -7.08 -12.80 -20.56
N ARG A 155 -6.75 -12.74 -19.26
CA ARG A 155 -5.64 -11.94 -18.74
C ARG A 155 -4.26 -12.41 -19.23
N LYS A 156 -4.04 -13.73 -19.37
CA LYS A 156 -2.80 -14.30 -19.93
C LYS A 156 -2.67 -13.99 -21.42
N MET A 157 -3.72 -14.20 -22.20
CA MET A 157 -3.74 -13.88 -23.63
C MET A 157 -3.43 -12.40 -23.91
N ARG A 158 -4.02 -11.48 -23.12
CA ARG A 158 -3.72 -10.04 -23.25
C ARG A 158 -2.25 -9.70 -22.95
N SER A 159 -1.62 -10.37 -21.97
CA SER A 159 -0.19 -10.14 -21.72
C SER A 159 0.69 -10.72 -22.80
N ASP A 160 0.34 -11.89 -23.34
CA ASP A 160 1.12 -12.56 -24.37
C ASP A 160 1.06 -11.79 -25.69
N ARG A 161 -0.11 -11.23 -26.04
CA ARG A 161 -0.27 -10.33 -27.19
C ARG A 161 0.60 -9.07 -27.07
N LYS A 162 0.65 -8.44 -25.89
CA LYS A 162 1.50 -7.25 -25.62
C LYS A 162 3.01 -7.56 -25.63
N ARG A 163 3.41 -8.84 -25.51
CA ARG A 163 4.83 -9.26 -25.57
C ARG A 163 5.31 -9.59 -26.99
N ARG A 164 4.37 -9.85 -27.91
CA ARG A 164 4.65 -10.32 -29.28
C ARG A 164 4.61 -9.20 -30.34
N GLY A 165 4.11 -8.02 -29.99
CA GLY A 165 4.14 -6.82 -30.81
C GLY A 165 4.69 -5.68 -29.99
#